data_AF-A0A9E3QD51-F1
#
_entry.id   AF-A0A9E3QD51-F1
#
_cell.length_a   1.000
_cell.length_b   1.000
_cell.length_c   1.000
_cell.angle_alpha   90.00
_cell.angle_beta   90.00
_cell.angle_gamma   90.00
#
_symmetry.space_group_name_H-M   'P 1'
#
loop_
_entity.id
_entity.type
_entity.pdbx_description
1 polymer ?
#
loop_
_entity_poly.entity_id
_entity_poly.type
_entity_poly.pdbx_seq_one_letter_code
_entity_poly.pdbx_strand_id
1 'polypeptide(L)'
;MTHPEGVVRVAAIGDLHCSKASAGMLQPLFAQAAAAADVLVLCGDLTDYGLAEEAQILVKELAIGAKVPTVAVLGNHDYESGQQAEVQKILIDAGIVLLDGESCELGGVGFAGVKGFAGGFGRGTLGA
;
A
#
# COMPACT_ATOMS: atom_id res chain seq x y z
N MET A 1 13.49 -17.40 -5.65
CA MET A 1 12.67 -18.07 -6.67
C MET A 1 13.24 -17.64 -8.02
N THR A 2 13.46 -18.56 -8.95
CA THR A 2 14.10 -18.25 -10.24
C THR A 2 13.01 -18.11 -11.29
N HIS A 3 12.67 -16.87 -11.66
CA HIS A 3 11.79 -16.59 -12.79
C HIS A 3 12.53 -16.80 -14.12
N PRO A 4 11.82 -17.15 -15.20
CA PRO A 4 12.40 -17.06 -16.54
C PRO A 4 13.03 -15.67 -16.70
N GLU A 5 14.25 -15.63 -17.24
CA GLU A 5 15.07 -14.42 -17.24
C GLU A 5 14.30 -13.20 -17.78
N GLY A 6 14.24 -12.14 -16.96
CA GLY A 6 13.61 -10.86 -17.32
C GLY A 6 12.15 -10.67 -16.92
N VAL A 7 11.50 -11.62 -16.24
CA VAL A 7 10.12 -11.42 -15.73
C VAL A 7 10.13 -11.01 -14.26
N VAL A 8 9.42 -9.90 -13.96
CA VAL A 8 9.14 -9.43 -12.60
C VAL A 8 7.67 -9.66 -12.28
N ARG A 9 7.37 -10.35 -11.18
CA ARG A 9 6.00 -10.59 -10.73
C ARG A 9 5.59 -9.53 -9.72
N VAL A 10 4.45 -8.90 -9.97
CA VAL A 10 3.87 -7.87 -9.12
C VAL A 10 2.60 -8.41 -8.48
N ALA A 11 2.53 -8.39 -7.15
CA ALA A 11 1.28 -8.52 -6.42
C ALA A 11 0.74 -7.11 -6.15
N ALA A 12 -0.51 -6.84 -6.52
CA ALA A 12 -1.15 -5.56 -6.28
C ALA A 12 -2.43 -5.76 -5.45
N ILE A 13 -2.59 -4.97 -4.40
CA ILE A 13 -3.73 -5.05 -3.48
C ILE A 13 -4.14 -3.62 -3.12
N GLY A 14 -5.42 -3.30 -3.21
CA GLY A 14 -6.02 -2.06 -2.70
C GLY A 14 -7.25 -2.38 -1.86
N ASP A 15 -7.89 -1.34 -1.33
CA ASP A 15 -9.16 -1.46 -0.60
C ASP A 15 -9.05 -2.46 0.56
N LEU A 16 -7.93 -2.41 1.30
CA LEU A 16 -7.67 -3.29 2.42
C LEU A 16 -8.55 -2.97 3.62
N HIS A 17 -8.86 -1.68 3.83
CA HIS A 17 -9.63 -1.18 4.97
C HIS A 17 -9.14 -1.78 6.30
N CYS A 18 -7.83 -1.68 6.54
CA CYS A 18 -7.26 -2.17 7.79
C CYS A 18 -7.86 -1.38 8.96
N SER A 19 -8.55 -2.09 9.84
CA SER A 19 -9.19 -1.55 11.03
C SER A 19 -8.46 -2.03 12.28
N LYS A 20 -8.88 -1.51 13.44
CA LYS A 20 -8.38 -1.98 14.74
C LYS A 20 -8.66 -3.46 15.00
N ALA A 21 -9.68 -4.01 14.36
CA ALA A 21 -10.05 -5.42 14.46
C ALA A 21 -9.26 -6.32 13.49
N SER A 22 -8.49 -5.74 12.56
CA SER A 22 -7.77 -6.48 11.50
C SER A 22 -6.51 -7.22 11.97
N ALA A 23 -6.12 -7.07 13.25
CA ALA A 23 -4.95 -7.75 13.80
C ALA A 23 -5.07 -9.29 13.67
N GLY A 24 -4.08 -9.90 13.04
CA GLY A 24 -4.00 -11.33 12.74
C GLY A 24 -4.79 -11.79 11.51
N MET A 25 -5.54 -10.91 10.85
CA MET A 25 -6.42 -11.29 9.74
C MET A 25 -5.75 -11.18 8.36
N LEU A 26 -4.82 -10.24 8.19
CA LEU A 26 -4.20 -9.93 6.90
C LEU A 26 -2.86 -10.65 6.69
N GLN A 27 -2.26 -11.20 7.75
CA GLN A 27 -1.00 -11.95 7.67
C GLN A 27 -1.01 -13.08 6.62
N PRO A 28 -2.04 -13.95 6.53
CA PRO A 28 -2.05 -15.02 5.53
C PRO A 28 -2.08 -14.48 4.10
N LEU A 29 -2.82 -13.39 3.87
CA LEU A 29 -2.90 -12.70 2.58
C LEU A 29 -1.52 -12.17 2.17
N PHE A 30 -0.85 -11.44 3.06
CA PHE A 30 0.47 -10.89 2.77
C PHE A 30 1.53 -11.97 2.61
N ALA A 31 1.49 -13.04 3.40
CA ALA A 31 2.41 -14.17 3.26
C ALA A 31 2.25 -14.86 1.90
N GLN A 32 1.01 -15.06 1.43
CA GLN A 32 0.73 -15.63 0.12
C GLN A 32 1.22 -14.71 -1.01
N ALA A 33 0.92 -13.42 -0.92
CA ALA A 33 1.37 -12.43 -1.91
C ALA A 33 2.91 -12.37 -1.98
N ALA A 34 3.56 -12.34 -0.82
CA ALA A 34 5.02 -12.32 -0.72
C ALA A 34 5.69 -13.59 -1.25
N ALA A 35 5.05 -14.75 -1.14
CA ALA A 35 5.54 -15.98 -1.75
C ALA A 35 5.35 -16.01 -3.28
N ALA A 36 4.42 -15.23 -3.82
CA ALA A 36 4.06 -15.26 -5.23
C ALA A 36 4.66 -14.12 -6.06
N ALA A 37 5.22 -13.09 -5.44
CA ALA A 37 5.65 -11.87 -6.11
C ALA A 37 7.06 -11.41 -5.73
N ASP A 38 7.65 -10.64 -6.63
CA ASP A 38 8.95 -10.00 -6.47
C ASP A 38 8.81 -8.53 -5.99
N VAL A 39 7.64 -7.93 -6.21
CA VAL A 39 7.23 -6.62 -5.69
C VAL A 39 5.79 -6.67 -5.21
N LEU A 40 5.50 -6.04 -4.07
CA LEU A 40 4.15 -5.81 -3.57
C LEU A 40 3.76 -4.33 -3.79
N VAL A 41 2.55 -4.11 -4.31
CA VAL A 41 1.99 -2.77 -4.57
C VAL A 41 0.72 -2.62 -3.76
N LEU A 42 0.67 -1.60 -2.89
CA LEU A 42 -0.50 -1.24 -2.10
C LEU A 42 -1.19 -0.02 -2.74
N CYS A 43 -2.40 -0.23 -3.27
CA CYS A 43 -3.05 0.67 -4.22
C CYS A 43 -4.05 1.67 -3.60
N GLY A 44 -3.88 2.02 -2.31
CA GLY A 44 -4.77 2.94 -1.59
C GLY A 44 -5.88 2.24 -0.81
N ASP A 45 -6.58 3.03 0.02
CA ASP A 45 -7.57 2.62 1.01
C ASP A 45 -7.01 1.51 1.91
N LEU A 46 -5.83 1.81 2.47
CA LEU A 46 -5.03 0.88 3.26
C LEU A 46 -5.61 0.72 4.67
N THR A 47 -6.11 1.82 5.22
CA THR A 47 -6.75 1.93 6.53
C THR A 47 -8.24 2.25 6.37
N ASP A 48 -9.03 1.95 7.40
CA ASP A 48 -10.48 2.17 7.33
C ASP A 48 -10.85 3.65 7.52
N TYR A 49 -10.16 4.36 8.42
CA TYR A 49 -10.41 5.78 8.73
C TYR A 49 -9.14 6.64 8.70
N GLY A 50 -8.00 6.13 8.23
CA GLY A 50 -6.76 6.92 8.19
C GLY A 50 -6.17 7.16 9.58
N LEU A 51 -6.43 6.28 10.55
CA LEU A 51 -5.89 6.43 11.91
C LEU A 51 -4.46 5.91 12.01
N ALA A 52 -3.62 6.59 12.79
CA ALA A 52 -2.25 6.12 13.08
C ALA A 52 -2.23 4.69 13.67
N GLU A 53 -3.20 4.35 14.52
CA GLU A 53 -3.33 3.01 15.11
C GLU A 53 -3.63 1.94 14.06
N GLU A 54 -4.42 2.26 13.04
CA GLU A 54 -4.73 1.34 11.94
C GLU A 54 -3.50 1.10 11.08
N ALA A 55 -2.73 2.16 10.78
CA ALA A 55 -1.46 2.04 10.08
C ALA A 55 -0.44 1.19 10.87
N GLN A 56 -0.37 1.34 12.20
CA GLN A 56 0.46 0.49 13.06
C GLN A 56 0.08 -0.98 13.01
N ILE A 57 -1.22 -1.28 12.90
CA ILE A 57 -1.70 -2.65 12.73
C ILE A 57 -1.33 -3.17 11.35
N LEU A 58 -1.59 -2.38 10.30
CA LEU A 58 -1.25 -2.74 8.93
C LEU A 58 0.23 -3.11 8.77
N VAL A 59 1.15 -2.30 9.28
CA VAL A 59 2.59 -2.61 9.17
C VAL A 59 2.99 -3.87 9.94
N LYS A 60 2.32 -4.18 11.06
CA LYS A 60 2.54 -5.44 11.80
C LYS A 60 2.01 -6.65 11.02
N GLU A 61 0.85 -6.52 10.41
CA GLU A 61 0.29 -7.56 9.53
C GLU A 61 1.21 -7.80 8.32
N LEU A 62 1.78 -6.73 7.76
CA LEU A 62 2.71 -6.80 6.64
C LEU A 62 4.03 -7.45 7.06
N ALA A 63 4.59 -7.10 8.23
CA ALA A 63 5.91 -7.54 8.69
C ALA A 63 6.07 -9.06 8.81
N ILE A 64 4.99 -9.79 9.11
CA ILE A 64 5.02 -11.25 9.25
C ILE A 64 5.14 -11.95 7.89
N GLY A 65 4.64 -11.33 6.81
CA GLY A 65 4.72 -11.84 5.45
C GLY A 65 5.81 -11.20 4.57
N ALA A 66 6.22 -9.96 4.84
CA ALA A 66 6.94 -9.14 3.88
C ALA A 66 8.46 -9.19 4.06
N LYS A 67 9.12 -9.95 3.17
CA LYS A 67 10.52 -9.69 2.74
C LYS A 67 10.58 -9.04 1.35
N VAL A 68 9.42 -8.74 0.77
CA VAL A 68 9.28 -8.29 -0.61
C VAL A 68 9.27 -6.77 -0.62
N PRO A 69 10.07 -6.12 -1.49
CA PRO A 69 10.00 -4.68 -1.70
C PRO A 69 8.55 -4.23 -1.93
N THR A 70 8.12 -3.25 -1.16
CA THR A 70 6.72 -2.80 -1.16
C THR A 70 6.66 -1.33 -1.54
N VAL A 71 5.78 -1.00 -2.47
CA VAL A 71 5.44 0.38 -2.85
C VAL A 71 3.97 0.64 -2.53
N ALA A 72 3.62 1.85 -2.12
CA ALA A 72 2.26 2.20 -1.73
C ALA A 72 1.85 3.58 -2.23
N VAL A 73 0.54 3.76 -2.42
CA VAL A 73 -0.13 5.07 -2.47
C VAL A 73 -1.23 5.09 -1.42
N LEU A 74 -1.61 6.27 -0.95
CA LEU A 74 -2.76 6.44 -0.06
C LEU A 74 -4.06 6.62 -0.87
N GLY A 75 -5.16 6.07 -0.37
CA GLY A 75 -6.52 6.33 -0.88
C GLY A 75 -7.24 7.42 -0.09
N ASN A 76 -8.55 7.56 -0.28
CA ASN A 76 -9.33 8.57 0.43
C ASN A 76 -9.59 8.20 1.89
N HIS A 77 -9.76 6.91 2.21
CA HIS A 77 -9.97 6.47 3.59
C HIS A 77 -8.75 6.76 4.47
N ASP A 78 -7.56 6.67 3.89
CA ASP A 78 -6.30 7.00 4.57
C ASP A 78 -6.19 8.48 5.01
N TYR A 79 -7.05 9.35 4.49
CA TYR A 79 -7.13 10.77 4.84
C TYR A 79 -8.29 11.12 5.78
N GLU A 80 -9.22 10.19 6.04
CA GLU A 80 -10.51 10.52 6.65
C GLU A 80 -10.38 11.13 8.06
N SER A 81 -9.44 10.64 8.88
CA SER A 81 -9.19 11.21 10.22
C SER A 81 -8.35 12.49 10.23
N GLY A 82 -7.78 12.91 9.10
CA GLY A 82 -6.81 14.02 9.03
C GLY A 82 -5.43 13.70 9.60
N GLN A 83 -5.15 12.43 9.93
CA GLN A 83 -3.84 11.97 10.46
C GLN A 83 -2.93 11.38 9.37
N GLN A 84 -3.17 11.70 8.09
CA GLN A 84 -2.41 11.14 6.96
C GLN A 84 -0.89 11.29 7.16
N ALA A 85 -0.40 12.41 7.70
CA ALA A 85 1.04 12.61 7.89
C ALA A 85 1.66 11.56 8.83
N GLU A 86 0.93 11.18 9.88
CA GLU A 86 1.37 10.13 10.80
C GLU A 86 1.24 8.75 10.15
N VAL A 87 0.16 8.49 9.40
CA VAL A 87 0.01 7.26 8.60
C VAL A 87 1.17 7.08 7.62
N GLN A 88 1.52 8.12 6.86
CA GLN A 88 2.64 8.10 5.92
C GLN A 88 3.96 7.79 6.62
N LYS A 89 4.22 8.47 7.74
CA LYS A 89 5.43 8.24 8.54
C LYS A 89 5.54 6.79 8.99
N ILE A 90 4.45 6.21 9.49
CA ILE A 90 4.42 4.82 9.95
C ILE A 90 4.74 3.84 8.81
N LEU A 91 4.17 4.07 7.62
CA LEU A 91 4.44 3.23 6.44
C LEU A 91 5.91 3.35 5.99
N ILE A 92 6.43 4.58 5.92
CA ILE A 92 7.81 4.86 5.53
C ILE A 92 8.80 4.27 6.53
N ASP A 93 8.56 4.43 7.84
CA ASP A 93 9.40 3.87 8.90
C ASP A 93 9.40 2.33 8.88
N ALA A 94 8.35 1.70 8.33
CA ALA A 94 8.28 0.26 8.08
C ALA A 94 9.01 -0.18 6.80
N GLY A 95 9.64 0.74 6.05
CA GLY A 95 10.38 0.46 4.83
C GLY A 95 9.53 0.39 3.56
N ILE A 96 8.28 0.85 3.60
CA ILE A 96 7.41 0.94 2.43
C ILE A 96 7.79 2.20 1.63
N VAL A 97 7.97 2.04 0.32
CA VAL A 97 8.17 3.19 -0.58
C VAL A 97 6.81 3.82 -0.86
N LEU A 98 6.52 4.93 -0.19
CA LEU A 98 5.28 5.68 -0.42
C LEU A 98 5.46 6.66 -1.59
N LEU A 99 4.50 6.67 -2.53
CA LEU A 99 4.48 7.57 -3.68
C LEU A 99 3.30 8.56 -3.55
N ASP A 100 3.57 9.86 -3.73
CA ASP A 100 2.56 10.92 -3.81
C ASP A 100 2.92 11.94 -4.90
N GLY A 101 3.05 11.45 -6.14
CA GLY A 101 3.47 12.21 -7.32
C GLY A 101 4.90 11.92 -7.77
N GLU A 102 5.66 11.15 -7.01
CA GLU A 102 6.98 10.66 -7.37
C GLU A 102 6.96 9.29 -8.08
N SER A 103 8.15 8.81 -8.41
CA SER A 103 8.38 7.48 -8.96
C SER A 103 9.61 6.83 -8.33
N CYS A 104 9.65 5.50 -8.35
CA CYS A 104 10.78 4.69 -7.93
C CYS A 104 10.99 3.51 -8.90
N GLU A 105 12.14 2.84 -8.80
CA GLU A 105 12.42 1.63 -9.56
C GLU A 105 12.65 0.46 -8.60
N LEU A 106 11.92 -0.64 -8.81
CA LEU A 106 12.08 -1.89 -8.05
C LEU A 106 12.21 -3.06 -9.03
N GLY A 107 13.30 -3.82 -8.94
CA GLY A 107 13.52 -4.99 -9.78
C GLY A 107 13.62 -4.69 -11.29
N GLY A 108 14.04 -3.50 -11.69
CA GLY A 108 14.08 -3.10 -13.11
C GLY A 108 12.75 -2.59 -13.66
N VAL A 109 11.73 -2.43 -12.82
CA VAL A 109 10.41 -1.90 -13.18
C VAL A 109 10.19 -0.54 -12.50
N GLY A 110 9.77 0.46 -13.29
CA GLY A 110 9.40 1.78 -12.79
C GLY A 110 7.97 1.81 -12.24
N PHE A 111 7.82 2.32 -11.02
CA PHE A 111 6.54 2.55 -10.35
C PHE A 111 6.35 4.05 -10.16
N ALA A 112 5.20 4.58 -10.57
CA ALA A 112 4.79 5.95 -10.32
C ALA A 112 3.37 5.93 -9.73
N GLY A 113 3.10 6.77 -8.74
CA GLY A 113 1.87 6.70 -7.97
C GLY A 113 1.49 8.05 -7.37
N VAL A 114 0.19 8.27 -7.25
CA VAL A 114 -0.42 9.47 -6.68
C VAL A 114 -1.68 9.05 -5.94
N LYS A 115 -1.99 9.74 -4.84
CA LYS A 115 -3.19 9.48 -4.03
C LYS A 115 -4.48 9.43 -4.84
N GLY A 116 -5.33 8.43 -4.62
CA GLY A 116 -6.64 8.29 -5.28
C GLY A 116 -7.78 8.87 -4.44
N PHE A 117 -8.73 9.59 -5.07
CA PHE A 117 -9.98 10.02 -4.44
C PHE A 117 -11.15 9.65 -5.33
N ALA A 118 -12.24 9.14 -4.74
CA ALA A 118 -13.51 8.99 -5.43
C ALA A 118 -13.92 10.34 -6.05
N GLY A 119 -14.21 10.32 -7.35
CA GLY A 119 -14.48 11.50 -8.15
C GLY A 119 -13.48 11.69 -9.27
N GLY A 120 -12.18 11.45 -9.07
CA GLY A 120 -11.13 11.77 -10.05
C GLY A 120 -10.53 13.17 -9.84
N PHE A 121 -9.60 13.59 -10.72
CA PHE A 121 -8.83 14.82 -10.52
C PHE A 121 -9.29 15.96 -11.42
N GLY A 122 -9.37 17.17 -10.86
CA GLY A 122 -9.62 18.41 -11.60
C GLY A 122 -10.96 18.38 -12.34
N ARG A 123 -10.92 18.33 -13.67
CA ARG A 123 -12.11 18.28 -14.54
C ARG A 123 -12.76 16.89 -14.64
N GLY A 124 -12.14 15.87 -14.05
CA GLY A 124 -12.63 14.50 -14.04
C GLY A 124 -13.57 14.16 -12.90
N THR A 125 -13.80 15.07 -11.95
CA THR A 125 -14.69 14.87 -10.79
C THR A 125 -16.12 14.51 -11.22
N LEU A 126 -16.54 13.26 -10.98
CA LEU A 126 -17.95 12.89 -11.02
C LEU A 126 -18.68 13.64 -9.89
N GLY A 127 -19.32 14.76 -10.24
CA GLY A 127 -20.08 15.60 -9.30
C GLY A 127 -19.92 17.12 -9.44
N ALA A 128 -19.23 17.61 -10.49
CA ALA A 128 -19.24 19.05 -10.82
C ALA A 128 -20.57 19.51 -11.42
#